data_AF-A0A924HT03-F1
#
_entry.id   AF-A0A924HT03-F1
#
_cell.length_a   1.000
_cell.length_b   1.000
_cell.length_c   1.000
_cell.angle_alpha   90.00
_cell.angle_beta   90.00
_cell.angle_gamma   90.00
#
_symmetry.space_group_name_H-M   'P 1'
#
loop_
_entity.id
_entity.type
_entity.pdbx_description
1 polymer ?
#
loop_
_entity_poly.entity_id
_entity_poly.type
_entity_poly.pdbx_seq_one_letter_code
_entity_poly.pdbx_strand_id
1 'polypeptide(L)'
;MFMSKKALLEFYEKEIEDAHKTGVMFSLHVKATMMKVSHPIVFGHCVKIFYRDAFDKHGKLFEELGVNVNNGMANLFEKVATLPQSKREEVLKDLHACHEHRPELAMVDSAKGITNFHSPNDIIVDASMPAMIRNGGKMWGADGRLKDVKAVMPESTFARIYQEIINFCKWHGAFDPKTMGTVPNVGLMAQQAEEYGSHDKTFEILEDGVANITDLATGEVLLSQNVEAGDIWRMCQVKDAAIRDWVKLAVNRARNSGMPVVFWLDSYRPHEAQLITKVKMYLHEHNTVGLDIQIMSQVRAMRYTLERVIRGQDTISATGNILRDYLTDLFPIMELGTSAKMLSIVPLMAGGGMYETGAGGSAPKHVQQLVEENHLRWDSLGEFLALAVSLEDLGLKTGNDKAKILARTLDLATGKLLDNNKNPSPKTGQLDNRGSQFYLAMYWAQELAAQTDDKALQNHFALLAKTLTDNENKITDELNAVQGKPADIGGYYLAGLNKVTAVMRPSATLNAAIGG
;
A
#
# COMPACT_ATOMS: atom_id res chain seq x y z
N MET A 1 -20.88 -9.79 9.76
CA MET A 1 -21.25 -8.52 9.10
C MET A 1 -21.76 -8.84 7.70
N PHE A 2 -22.55 -7.96 7.08
CA PHE A 2 -22.94 -8.12 5.68
C PHE A 2 -23.03 -6.76 4.98
N MET A 3 -22.93 -6.78 3.65
CA MET A 3 -23.19 -5.65 2.78
C MET A 3 -24.41 -5.98 1.92
N SER A 4 -25.47 -5.19 2.05
CA SER A 4 -26.66 -5.34 1.23
C SER A 4 -26.38 -4.94 -0.21
N LYS A 5 -26.67 -5.84 -1.16
CA LYS A 5 -26.53 -5.58 -2.59
C LYS A 5 -27.48 -4.47 -3.04
N LYS A 6 -28.74 -4.49 -2.60
CA LYS A 6 -29.73 -3.45 -2.97
C LYS A 6 -29.25 -2.07 -2.55
N ALA A 7 -28.84 -1.93 -1.28
CA ALA A 7 -28.32 -0.67 -0.76
C ALA A 7 -27.05 -0.21 -1.51
N LEU A 8 -26.17 -1.15 -1.87
CA LEU A 8 -24.96 -0.84 -2.65
C LEU A 8 -25.29 -0.32 -4.06
N LEU A 9 -26.24 -0.95 -4.76
CA LEU A 9 -26.65 -0.53 -6.10
C LEU A 9 -27.35 0.84 -6.08
N GLU A 10 -28.23 1.05 -5.10
CA GLU A 10 -28.88 2.35 -4.88
C GLU A 10 -27.85 3.45 -4.55
N PHE A 11 -26.88 3.15 -3.69
CA PHE A 11 -25.77 4.04 -3.40
C PHE A 11 -24.98 4.39 -4.66
N TYR A 12 -24.61 3.40 -5.49
CA TYR A 12 -23.88 3.68 -6.72
C TYR A 12 -24.65 4.56 -7.69
N GLU A 13 -25.92 4.26 -7.97
CA GLU A 13 -26.72 5.10 -8.87
C GLU A 13 -26.79 6.54 -8.34
N LYS A 14 -27.04 6.70 -7.04
CA LYS A 14 -27.10 8.02 -6.40
C LYS A 14 -25.78 8.79 -6.55
N GLU A 15 -24.65 8.18 -6.22
CA GLU A 15 -23.35 8.86 -6.23
C GLU A 15 -22.83 9.13 -7.65
N ILE A 16 -23.12 8.25 -8.60
CA ILE A 16 -22.84 8.46 -10.03
C ILE A 16 -23.66 9.64 -10.55
N GLU A 17 -24.96 9.67 -10.24
CA GLU A 17 -25.86 10.75 -10.64
C GLU A 17 -25.49 12.09 -9.99
N ASP A 18 -25.12 12.08 -8.70
CA ASP A 18 -24.63 13.28 -8.02
C ASP A 18 -23.34 13.81 -8.66
N ALA A 19 -22.37 12.93 -8.96
CA ALA A 19 -21.16 13.32 -9.69
C ALA A 19 -21.47 13.91 -11.07
N HIS A 20 -22.44 13.34 -11.80
CA HIS A 20 -22.86 13.86 -13.10
C HIS A 20 -23.45 15.28 -12.97
N LYS A 21 -24.42 15.45 -12.06
CA LYS A 21 -25.10 16.74 -11.84
C LYS A 21 -24.18 17.84 -11.33
N THR A 22 -23.22 17.49 -10.48
CA THR A 22 -22.27 18.46 -9.90
C THR A 22 -21.05 18.70 -10.77
N GLY A 23 -20.88 17.92 -11.85
CA GLY A 23 -19.76 18.06 -12.79
C GLY A 23 -18.40 17.66 -12.20
N VAL A 24 -18.36 16.96 -11.06
CA VAL A 24 -17.12 16.41 -10.52
C VAL A 24 -16.85 15.04 -11.14
N MET A 25 -15.57 14.73 -11.33
CA MET A 25 -15.18 13.43 -11.85
C MET A 25 -15.53 12.32 -10.84
N PHE A 26 -15.87 11.13 -11.34
CA PHE A 26 -16.15 9.95 -10.51
C PHE A 26 -14.90 9.07 -10.39
N SER A 27 -14.63 8.55 -9.19
CA SER A 27 -13.66 7.47 -9.00
C SER A 27 -14.14 6.46 -7.97
N LEU A 28 -13.71 5.22 -8.12
CA LEU A 28 -13.97 4.10 -7.23
C LEU A 28 -12.64 3.66 -6.59
N HIS A 29 -12.63 3.61 -5.27
CA HIS A 29 -11.48 3.21 -4.47
C HIS A 29 -11.84 2.01 -3.60
N VAL A 30 -11.31 0.84 -3.98
CA VAL A 30 -11.51 -0.43 -3.27
C VAL A 30 -10.19 -1.18 -3.18
N LYS A 31 -10.19 -2.36 -2.54
CA LYS A 31 -8.99 -3.20 -2.37
C LYS A 31 -9.23 -4.61 -2.92
N ALA A 32 -9.45 -4.73 -4.23
CA ALA A 32 -9.88 -5.99 -4.85
C ALA A 32 -8.82 -7.11 -4.84
N THR A 33 -7.54 -6.74 -4.84
CA THR A 33 -6.40 -7.68 -4.75
C THR A 33 -6.39 -8.47 -3.44
N MET A 34 -6.58 -7.77 -2.32
CA MET A 34 -6.50 -8.36 -0.98
C MET A 34 -7.86 -8.94 -0.58
N MET A 35 -8.95 -8.19 -0.80
CA MET A 35 -10.31 -8.65 -0.50
C MET A 35 -10.89 -9.48 -1.64
N LYS A 36 -10.21 -10.59 -1.96
CA LYS A 36 -10.36 -11.41 -3.18
C LYS A 36 -11.77 -11.90 -3.49
N VAL A 37 -12.64 -12.02 -2.49
CA VAL A 37 -14.03 -12.46 -2.67
C VAL A 37 -14.97 -11.25 -2.75
N SER A 38 -14.94 -10.37 -1.74
CA SER A 38 -15.92 -9.30 -1.60
C SER A 38 -15.72 -8.14 -2.57
N HIS A 39 -14.52 -7.59 -2.67
CA HIS A 39 -14.30 -6.35 -3.42
C HIS A 39 -14.41 -6.49 -4.94
N PRO A 40 -14.08 -7.63 -5.58
CA PRO A 40 -14.42 -7.84 -6.99
C PRO A 40 -15.92 -7.78 -7.29
N ILE A 41 -16.78 -8.28 -6.38
CA ILE A 41 -18.24 -8.20 -6.51
C ILE A 41 -18.70 -6.73 -6.39
N VAL A 42 -18.21 -6.02 -5.36
CA VAL A 42 -18.48 -4.59 -5.14
C VAL A 42 -18.08 -3.77 -6.38
N PHE A 43 -16.89 -4.03 -6.92
CA PHE A 43 -16.37 -3.40 -8.13
C PHE A 43 -17.26 -3.69 -9.34
N GLY A 44 -17.58 -4.96 -9.60
CA GLY A 44 -18.41 -5.36 -10.74
C GLY A 44 -19.81 -4.76 -10.70
N HIS A 45 -20.40 -4.59 -9.52
CA HIS A 45 -21.66 -3.86 -9.36
C HIS A 45 -21.56 -2.41 -9.79
N CYS A 46 -20.49 -1.70 -9.41
CA CYS A 46 -20.26 -0.33 -9.85
C CYS A 46 -20.16 -0.22 -11.37
N VAL A 47 -19.40 -1.13 -12.00
CA VAL A 47 -19.24 -1.19 -13.46
C VAL A 47 -20.59 -1.40 -14.16
N LYS A 48 -21.39 -2.37 -13.68
CA LYS A 48 -22.72 -2.65 -14.25
C LYS A 48 -23.68 -1.46 -14.12
N ILE A 49 -23.66 -0.74 -13.00
CA ILE A 49 -24.50 0.45 -12.81
C ILE A 49 -24.04 1.61 -13.69
N PHE A 50 -22.73 1.83 -13.82
CA PHE A 50 -22.20 2.89 -14.68
C PHE A 50 -22.58 2.67 -16.14
N TYR A 51 -22.40 1.45 -16.66
CA TYR A 51 -22.71 1.07 -18.05
C TYR A 51 -24.09 0.40 -18.21
N ARG A 52 -25.06 0.71 -17.33
CA ARG A 52 -26.36 0.01 -17.26
C ARG A 52 -27.02 -0.18 -18.62
N ASP A 53 -27.13 0.88 -19.41
CA ASP A 53 -27.85 0.85 -20.69
C ASP A 53 -27.23 -0.15 -21.68
N ALA A 54 -25.89 -0.25 -21.70
CA ALA A 54 -25.18 -1.24 -22.52
C ALA A 54 -25.38 -2.67 -21.97
N PHE A 55 -25.39 -2.86 -20.66
CA PHE A 55 -25.63 -4.17 -20.04
C PHE A 55 -27.08 -4.64 -20.22
N ASP A 56 -28.05 -3.75 -20.15
CA ASP A 56 -29.46 -4.07 -20.36
C ASP A 56 -29.72 -4.46 -21.82
N LYS A 57 -29.07 -3.76 -22.77
CA LYS A 57 -29.18 -4.05 -24.21
C LYS A 57 -28.46 -5.35 -24.61
N HIS A 58 -27.24 -5.57 -24.11
CA HIS A 58 -26.35 -6.67 -24.55
C HIS A 58 -26.24 -7.83 -23.55
N GLY A 59 -27.05 -7.85 -22.48
CA GLY A 59 -26.90 -8.80 -21.37
C GLY A 59 -26.79 -10.26 -21.79
N LYS A 60 -27.69 -10.74 -22.67
CA LYS A 60 -27.64 -12.12 -23.20
C LYS A 60 -26.34 -12.42 -23.93
N LEU A 61 -25.85 -11.48 -24.74
CA LEU A 61 -24.59 -11.62 -25.47
C LEU A 61 -23.40 -11.68 -24.49
N PHE A 62 -23.42 -10.84 -23.45
CA PHE A 62 -22.39 -10.84 -22.42
C PHE A 62 -22.37 -12.14 -21.61
N GLU A 63 -23.54 -12.72 -21.31
CA GLU A 63 -23.65 -14.05 -20.69
C GLU A 63 -23.09 -15.15 -21.59
N GLU A 64 -23.46 -15.18 -22.87
CA GLU A 64 -22.96 -16.17 -23.85
C GLU A 64 -21.43 -16.11 -24.01
N LEU A 65 -20.85 -14.90 -23.97
CA LEU A 65 -19.41 -14.68 -24.06
C LEU A 65 -18.66 -14.96 -22.74
N GLY A 66 -19.38 -15.17 -21.64
CA GLY A 66 -18.80 -15.32 -20.31
C GLY A 66 -18.09 -14.05 -19.83
N VAL A 67 -18.68 -12.88 -20.10
CA VAL A 67 -18.17 -11.59 -19.61
C VAL A 67 -18.33 -11.53 -18.09
N ASN A 68 -17.23 -11.27 -17.39
CA ASN A 68 -17.21 -11.08 -15.95
C ASN A 68 -16.52 -9.77 -15.59
N VAL A 69 -17.32 -8.71 -15.41
CA VAL A 69 -16.80 -7.38 -15.04
C VAL A 69 -16.36 -7.25 -13.58
N ASN A 70 -16.51 -8.29 -12.75
CA ASN A 70 -15.79 -8.35 -11.48
C ASN A 70 -14.27 -8.38 -11.72
N ASN A 71 -13.84 -8.82 -12.91
CA ASN A 71 -12.45 -8.78 -13.40
C ASN A 71 -12.12 -7.52 -14.22
N GLY A 72 -13.00 -6.51 -14.27
CA GLY A 72 -12.76 -5.27 -15.01
C GLY A 72 -13.30 -5.25 -16.44
N MET A 73 -13.37 -4.04 -17.00
CA MET A 73 -13.73 -3.82 -18.41
C MET A 73 -12.73 -4.43 -19.38
N ALA A 74 -11.47 -4.65 -18.97
CA ALA A 74 -10.48 -5.38 -19.76
C ALA A 74 -11.00 -6.77 -20.17
N ASN A 75 -11.67 -7.49 -19.25
CA ASN A 75 -12.28 -8.77 -19.54
C ASN A 75 -13.39 -8.65 -20.59
N LEU A 76 -14.26 -7.63 -20.48
CA LEU A 76 -15.31 -7.38 -21.48
C LEU A 76 -14.69 -7.11 -22.86
N PHE A 77 -13.68 -6.24 -22.93
CA PHE A 77 -13.02 -5.90 -24.20
C PHE A 77 -12.33 -7.10 -24.85
N GLU A 78 -11.70 -7.97 -24.04
CA GLU A 78 -11.11 -9.23 -24.51
C GLU A 78 -12.17 -10.15 -25.13
N LYS A 79 -13.29 -10.36 -24.44
CA LYS A 79 -14.38 -11.22 -24.93
C LYS A 79 -15.04 -10.66 -26.19
N VAL A 80 -15.32 -9.36 -26.22
CA VAL A 80 -15.94 -8.68 -27.36
C VAL A 80 -15.02 -8.63 -28.58
N ALA A 81 -13.70 -8.70 -28.41
CA ALA A 81 -12.75 -8.78 -29.52
C ALA A 81 -12.91 -10.04 -30.38
N THR A 82 -13.56 -11.08 -29.87
CA THR A 82 -13.84 -12.33 -30.60
C THR A 82 -15.07 -12.24 -31.52
N LEU A 83 -15.88 -11.18 -31.39
CA LEU A 83 -17.09 -11.00 -32.18
C LEU A 83 -16.80 -10.51 -33.60
N PRO A 84 -17.74 -10.70 -34.55
CA PRO A 84 -17.71 -10.02 -35.84
C PRO A 84 -17.64 -8.51 -35.66
N GLN A 85 -16.91 -7.83 -36.55
CA GLN A 85 -16.62 -6.39 -36.45
C GLN A 85 -17.87 -5.54 -36.23
N SER A 86 -18.97 -5.80 -36.95
CA SER A 86 -20.21 -5.02 -36.81
C SER A 86 -20.82 -5.10 -35.41
N LYS A 87 -20.87 -6.30 -34.82
CA LYS A 87 -21.38 -6.49 -33.44
C LYS A 87 -20.44 -5.88 -32.41
N ARG A 88 -19.12 -6.02 -32.62
CA ARG A 88 -18.11 -5.41 -31.76
C ARG A 88 -18.25 -3.88 -31.75
N GLU A 89 -18.35 -3.26 -32.92
CA GLU A 89 -18.51 -1.81 -33.05
C GLU A 89 -19.81 -1.32 -32.42
N GLU A 90 -20.91 -2.07 -32.55
CA GLU A 90 -22.18 -1.78 -31.86
C GLU A 90 -22.00 -1.74 -30.33
N VAL A 91 -21.42 -2.79 -29.75
CA VAL A 91 -21.16 -2.85 -28.30
C VAL A 91 -20.28 -1.70 -27.83
N LEU A 92 -19.18 -1.41 -28.56
CA LEU A 92 -18.27 -0.33 -28.19
C LEU A 92 -18.93 1.05 -28.28
N LYS A 93 -19.78 1.26 -29.29
CA LYS A 93 -20.55 2.49 -29.43
C LYS A 93 -21.54 2.67 -28.28
N ASP A 94 -22.24 1.61 -27.89
CA ASP A 94 -23.21 1.68 -26.78
C ASP A 94 -22.52 1.91 -25.43
N LEU A 95 -21.33 1.31 -25.21
CA LEU A 95 -20.51 1.61 -24.03
C LEU A 95 -20.06 3.08 -24.00
N HIS A 96 -19.66 3.63 -25.16
CA HIS A 96 -19.31 5.04 -25.26
C HIS A 96 -20.52 5.95 -25.01
N ALA A 97 -21.71 5.60 -25.52
CA ALA A 97 -22.93 6.36 -25.32
C ALA A 97 -23.33 6.48 -23.84
N CYS A 98 -23.01 5.49 -23.00
CA CYS A 98 -23.20 5.60 -21.55
C CYS A 98 -22.50 6.83 -20.96
N HIS A 99 -21.33 7.24 -21.48
CA HIS A 99 -20.61 8.41 -20.98
C HIS A 99 -21.31 9.74 -21.24
N GLU A 100 -22.28 9.80 -22.15
CA GLU A 100 -23.04 11.04 -22.44
C GLU A 100 -23.94 11.45 -21.26
N HIS A 101 -24.41 10.48 -20.49
CA HIS A 101 -25.36 10.67 -19.38
C HIS A 101 -24.78 10.22 -18.03
N ARG A 102 -23.45 10.07 -17.96
CA ARG A 102 -22.70 9.64 -16.77
C ARG A 102 -21.55 10.60 -16.50
N PRO A 103 -21.04 10.70 -15.26
CA PRO A 103 -19.93 11.59 -14.96
C PRO A 103 -18.66 11.16 -15.71
N GLU A 104 -17.76 12.12 -15.91
CA GLU A 104 -16.39 11.79 -16.32
C GLU A 104 -15.77 10.81 -15.31
N LEU A 105 -15.02 9.83 -15.80
CA LEU A 105 -14.41 8.78 -14.99
C LEU A 105 -12.90 9.01 -14.84
N ALA A 106 -12.37 8.77 -13.65
CA ALA A 106 -10.93 8.85 -13.41
C ALA A 106 -10.14 7.85 -14.28
N MET A 107 -8.93 8.26 -14.66
CA MET A 107 -8.05 7.51 -15.55
C MET A 107 -6.82 6.99 -14.81
N VAL A 108 -6.44 5.74 -15.11
CA VAL A 108 -5.18 5.12 -14.70
C VAL A 108 -4.05 5.54 -15.64
N ASP A 109 -4.37 5.60 -16.94
CA ASP A 109 -3.53 6.08 -18.04
C ASP A 109 -4.45 6.66 -19.14
N SER A 110 -4.54 8.00 -19.20
CA SER A 110 -5.42 8.68 -20.17
C SER A 110 -4.93 8.54 -21.61
N ALA A 111 -3.62 8.47 -21.84
CA ALA A 111 -3.05 8.33 -23.19
C ALA A 111 -3.37 6.96 -23.81
N LYS A 112 -3.55 5.93 -22.98
CA LYS A 112 -3.95 4.58 -23.39
C LYS A 112 -5.45 4.29 -23.24
N GLY A 113 -6.24 5.26 -22.76
CA GLY A 113 -7.67 5.07 -22.50
C GLY A 113 -7.97 4.09 -21.35
N ILE A 114 -7.02 3.86 -20.44
CA ILE A 114 -7.19 2.95 -19.30
C ILE A 114 -7.90 3.71 -18.17
N THR A 115 -9.17 3.36 -17.94
CA THR A 115 -10.04 3.99 -16.94
C THR A 115 -9.91 3.32 -15.56
N ASN A 116 -10.49 3.92 -14.52
CA ASN A 116 -10.66 3.33 -13.19
C ASN A 116 -11.36 1.96 -13.22
N PHE A 117 -12.19 1.69 -14.23
CA PHE A 117 -12.91 0.43 -14.38
C PHE A 117 -12.19 -0.61 -15.25
N HIS A 118 -10.99 -0.31 -15.75
CA HIS A 118 -10.27 -1.21 -16.64
C HIS A 118 -9.91 -2.53 -15.97
N SER A 119 -9.26 -2.48 -14.80
CA SER A 119 -8.99 -3.64 -13.94
C SER A 119 -9.24 -3.28 -12.47
N PRO A 120 -9.78 -4.21 -11.67
CA PRO A 120 -10.12 -3.97 -10.26
C PRO A 120 -8.89 -3.76 -9.37
N ASN A 121 -7.70 -4.06 -9.88
CA ASN A 121 -6.44 -3.99 -9.16
C ASN A 121 -5.62 -2.73 -9.53
N ASP A 122 -6.12 -1.89 -10.45
CA ASP A 122 -5.37 -0.74 -10.95
C ASP A 122 -5.43 0.44 -9.96
N ILE A 123 -6.57 0.63 -9.29
CA ILE A 123 -6.80 1.67 -8.28
C ILE A 123 -7.09 0.99 -6.93
N ILE A 124 -6.06 0.91 -6.08
CA ILE A 124 -6.14 0.30 -4.76
C ILE A 124 -6.24 1.41 -3.71
N VAL A 125 -7.26 1.36 -2.85
CA VAL A 125 -7.66 2.46 -1.94
C VAL A 125 -6.53 2.99 -1.05
N ASP A 126 -5.70 2.11 -0.50
CA ASP A 126 -4.56 2.42 0.37
C ASP A 126 -3.52 3.31 -0.30
N ALA A 127 -3.19 3.06 -1.57
CA ALA A 127 -2.23 3.87 -2.34
C ALA A 127 -2.89 5.03 -3.11
N SER A 128 -4.10 4.81 -3.64
CA SER A 128 -4.79 5.77 -4.49
C SER A 128 -5.37 6.95 -3.73
N MET A 129 -5.89 6.75 -2.51
CA MET A 129 -6.42 7.84 -1.70
C MET A 129 -5.33 8.83 -1.25
N PRO A 130 -4.17 8.39 -0.71
CA PRO A 130 -3.06 9.29 -0.43
C PRO A 130 -2.52 10.00 -1.67
N ALA A 131 -2.41 9.30 -2.81
CA ALA A 131 -1.98 9.92 -4.07
C ALA A 131 -2.94 11.04 -4.51
N MET A 132 -4.25 10.80 -4.42
CA MET A 132 -5.28 11.80 -4.73
C MET A 132 -5.23 12.99 -3.76
N ILE A 133 -5.13 12.74 -2.45
CA ILE A 133 -5.04 13.80 -1.42
C ILE A 133 -3.78 14.66 -1.63
N ARG A 134 -2.63 14.02 -1.86
CA ARG A 134 -1.35 14.71 -2.07
C ARG A 134 -1.37 15.58 -3.32
N ASN A 135 -2.07 15.15 -4.36
CA ASN A 135 -2.30 15.94 -5.59
C ASN A 135 -3.39 17.02 -5.42
N GLY A 136 -3.65 17.46 -4.19
CA GLY A 136 -4.60 18.52 -3.90
C GLY A 136 -6.06 18.10 -4.03
N GLY A 137 -6.38 16.83 -3.79
CA GLY A 137 -7.73 16.31 -3.90
C GLY A 137 -8.16 15.98 -5.33
N LYS A 138 -7.20 15.70 -6.23
CA LYS A 138 -7.43 15.58 -7.68
C LYS A 138 -6.93 14.27 -8.26
N MET A 139 -7.58 13.84 -9.34
CA MET A 139 -7.18 12.69 -10.17
C MET A 139 -7.18 13.05 -11.65
N TRP A 140 -6.58 12.21 -12.49
CA TRP A 140 -6.48 12.45 -13.93
C TRP A 140 -7.78 12.11 -14.66
N GLY A 141 -8.27 13.04 -15.47
CA GLY A 141 -9.41 12.85 -16.37
C GLY A 141 -9.02 12.32 -17.75
N ALA A 142 -10.03 12.15 -18.61
CA ALA A 142 -9.84 11.63 -19.97
C ALA A 142 -8.99 12.57 -20.86
N ASP A 143 -9.03 13.86 -20.56
CA ASP A 143 -8.23 14.90 -21.22
C ASP A 143 -6.76 14.96 -20.74
N GLY A 144 -6.37 14.09 -19.82
CA GLY A 144 -5.02 14.07 -19.25
C GLY A 144 -4.74 15.24 -18.32
N ARG A 145 -5.76 15.84 -17.69
CA ARG A 145 -5.61 16.92 -16.69
C ARG A 145 -6.11 16.49 -15.32
N LEU A 146 -5.58 17.12 -14.28
CA LEU A 146 -6.02 16.90 -12.89
C LEU A 146 -7.34 17.63 -12.62
N LYS A 147 -8.32 16.91 -12.07
CA LYS A 147 -9.67 17.40 -11.77
C LYS A 147 -10.11 16.99 -10.37
N ASP A 148 -11.00 17.79 -9.77
CA ASP A 148 -11.66 17.41 -8.53
C ASP A 148 -12.52 16.17 -8.75
N VAL A 149 -12.55 15.29 -7.75
CA VAL A 149 -13.11 13.96 -7.87
C VAL A 149 -13.96 13.59 -6.67
N LYS A 150 -15.08 12.90 -6.93
CA LYS A 150 -15.83 12.15 -5.93
C LYS A 150 -15.18 10.78 -5.77
N ALA A 151 -14.40 10.62 -4.70
CA ALA A 151 -13.73 9.37 -4.35
C ALA A 151 -14.69 8.42 -3.62
N VAL A 152 -15.35 7.55 -4.39
CA VAL A 152 -16.34 6.60 -3.87
C VAL A 152 -15.65 5.42 -3.18
N MET A 153 -15.93 5.27 -1.89
CA MET A 153 -15.57 4.13 -1.05
C MET A 153 -16.86 3.61 -0.39
N PRO A 154 -17.48 2.53 -0.92
CA PRO A 154 -18.80 2.10 -0.46
C PRO A 154 -18.83 1.65 1.00
N GLU A 155 -17.74 1.02 1.46
CA GLU A 155 -17.63 0.54 2.84
C GLU A 155 -17.24 1.69 3.77
N SER A 156 -18.21 2.12 4.58
CA SER A 156 -18.05 3.28 5.46
C SER A 156 -17.04 3.06 6.59
N THR A 157 -16.76 1.80 6.98
CA THR A 157 -15.96 1.45 8.16
C THR A 157 -14.65 2.24 8.23
N PHE A 158 -13.93 2.36 7.11
CA PHE A 158 -12.64 3.06 7.06
C PHE A 158 -12.63 4.27 6.10
N ALA A 159 -13.71 4.52 5.35
CA ALA A 159 -13.78 5.66 4.42
C ALA A 159 -13.74 7.02 5.16
N ARG A 160 -14.29 7.08 6.38
CA ARG A 160 -14.49 8.33 7.12
C ARG A 160 -13.19 9.04 7.49
N ILE A 161 -12.09 8.31 7.71
CA ILE A 161 -10.79 8.92 8.01
C ILE A 161 -10.25 9.73 6.83
N TYR A 162 -10.51 9.29 5.60
CA TYR A 162 -10.12 10.03 4.40
C TYR A 162 -10.92 11.30 4.22
N GLN A 163 -12.23 11.27 4.51
CA GLN A 163 -13.05 12.48 4.48
C GLN A 163 -12.55 13.51 5.51
N GLU A 164 -12.12 13.06 6.69
CA GLU A 164 -11.62 13.93 7.75
C GLU A 164 -10.32 14.65 7.33
N ILE A 165 -9.35 13.95 6.74
CA ILE A 165 -8.12 14.56 6.23
C ILE A 165 -8.38 15.45 5.01
N ILE A 166 -9.31 15.08 4.11
CA ILE A 166 -9.71 15.95 2.99
C ILE A 166 -10.27 17.28 3.51
N ASN A 167 -11.16 17.23 4.51
CA ASN A 167 -11.72 18.42 5.13
C ASN A 167 -10.63 19.24 5.85
N PHE A 168 -9.69 18.56 6.52
CA PHE A 168 -8.55 19.20 7.17
C PHE A 168 -7.71 19.97 6.14
N CYS A 169 -7.33 19.35 5.02
CA CYS A 169 -6.54 19.99 3.97
C CYS A 169 -7.30 21.14 3.28
N LYS A 170 -8.62 21.02 3.08
CA LYS A 170 -9.43 22.12 2.56
C LYS A 170 -9.37 23.37 3.44
N TRP A 171 -9.27 23.20 4.77
CA TRP A 171 -9.24 24.30 5.72
C TRP A 171 -7.82 24.83 6.00
N HIS A 172 -6.84 23.94 6.09
CA HIS A 172 -5.47 24.27 6.51
C HIS A 172 -4.45 24.33 5.36
N GLY A 173 -4.84 23.96 4.14
CA GLY A 173 -3.93 23.79 3.02
C GLY A 173 -3.22 22.42 3.02
N ALA A 174 -2.28 22.26 2.10
CA ALA A 174 -1.44 21.06 2.03
C ALA A 174 -0.50 20.98 3.25
N PHE A 175 -0.10 19.75 3.62
CA PHE A 175 0.95 19.56 4.62
C PHE A 175 2.28 20.11 4.12
N ASP A 176 3.12 20.59 5.05
CA ASP A 176 4.48 20.99 4.78
C ASP A 176 5.46 19.92 5.32
N PRO A 177 6.06 19.09 4.45
CA PRO A 177 7.02 18.06 4.85
C PRO A 177 8.23 18.58 5.64
N LYS A 178 8.55 19.88 5.57
CA LYS A 178 9.68 20.46 6.30
C LYS A 178 9.41 20.63 7.79
N THR A 179 8.15 20.79 8.18
CA THR A 179 7.74 21.20 9.53
C THR A 179 6.73 20.26 10.17
N MET A 180 6.10 19.39 9.39
CA MET A 180 5.13 18.44 9.92
C MET A 180 5.79 17.40 10.84
N GLY A 181 5.04 16.95 11.85
CA GLY A 181 5.42 15.80 12.67
C GLY A 181 5.22 14.48 11.91
N THR A 182 5.52 13.37 12.58
CA THR A 182 5.36 12.02 12.03
C THR A 182 4.27 11.21 12.72
N VAL A 183 3.68 10.27 11.98
CA VAL A 183 2.67 9.33 12.50
C VAL A 183 3.12 7.88 12.32
N PRO A 184 3.91 7.33 13.27
CA PRO A 184 4.21 5.90 13.29
C PRO A 184 2.95 5.06 13.51
N ASN A 185 3.00 3.79 13.13
CA ASN A 185 1.90 2.85 13.34
C ASN A 185 2.32 1.61 14.13
N VAL A 186 1.43 1.16 15.01
CA VAL A 186 1.49 -0.15 15.69
C VAL A 186 0.23 -0.93 15.30
N GLY A 187 0.39 -1.86 14.36
CA GLY A 187 -0.71 -2.57 13.73
C GLY A 187 -0.98 -3.96 14.30
N LEU A 188 -2.24 -4.25 14.58
CA LEU A 188 -2.72 -5.60 14.95
C LEU A 188 -2.90 -6.46 13.70
N MET A 189 -1.98 -7.40 13.45
CA MET A 189 -2.02 -8.25 12.25
C MET A 189 -1.72 -9.74 12.48
N ALA A 190 -1.17 -10.09 13.65
CA ALA A 190 -0.71 -11.45 13.92
C ALA A 190 -1.85 -12.48 13.81
N GLN A 191 -1.52 -13.66 13.26
CA GLN A 191 -2.45 -14.78 13.06
C GLN A 191 -3.66 -14.45 12.18
N GLN A 192 -3.44 -13.67 11.10
CA GLN A 192 -4.47 -13.25 10.14
C GLN A 192 -5.62 -12.50 10.84
N ALA A 193 -5.26 -11.48 11.63
CA ALA A 193 -6.23 -10.72 12.40
C ALA A 193 -7.27 -10.04 11.49
N GLU A 194 -8.52 -10.07 11.95
CA GLU A 194 -9.65 -9.31 11.43
C GLU A 194 -10.02 -9.68 9.98
N GLU A 195 -10.14 -8.71 9.07
CA GLU A 195 -10.57 -8.92 7.69
C GLU A 195 -9.58 -9.77 6.88
N TYR A 196 -8.28 -9.74 7.20
CA TYR A 196 -7.26 -10.50 6.44
C TYR A 196 -7.38 -12.01 6.62
N GLY A 197 -8.03 -12.46 7.70
CA GLY A 197 -8.32 -13.87 7.96
C GLY A 197 -9.70 -14.32 7.49
N SER A 198 -10.44 -13.49 6.74
CA SER A 198 -11.87 -13.72 6.45
C SER A 198 -12.17 -14.29 5.06
N HIS A 199 -11.16 -14.55 4.23
CA HIS A 199 -11.37 -14.93 2.83
C HIS A 199 -12.19 -16.22 2.66
N ASP A 200 -11.90 -17.23 3.46
CA ASP A 200 -12.62 -18.52 3.57
C ASP A 200 -13.96 -18.41 4.32
N LYS A 201 -14.27 -17.22 4.85
CA LYS A 201 -15.46 -16.89 5.65
C LYS A 201 -16.24 -15.72 5.05
N THR A 202 -16.10 -15.51 3.75
CA THR A 202 -16.81 -14.49 2.97
C THR A 202 -17.60 -15.17 1.87
N PHE A 203 -18.90 -14.87 1.79
CA PHE A 203 -19.83 -15.54 0.88
C PHE A 203 -20.72 -14.52 0.19
N GLU A 204 -20.96 -14.71 -1.10
CA GLU A 204 -22.11 -14.12 -1.79
C GLU A 204 -23.33 -15.00 -1.48
N ILE A 205 -24.37 -14.41 -0.91
CA ILE A 205 -25.58 -15.10 -0.50
C ILE A 205 -26.37 -15.52 -1.74
N LEU A 206 -26.77 -16.78 -1.82
CA LEU A 206 -27.47 -17.32 -3.01
C LEU A 206 -28.98 -17.08 -2.97
N GLU A 207 -29.56 -17.06 -1.77
CA GLU A 207 -31.00 -16.93 -1.55
C GLU A 207 -31.27 -16.18 -0.24
N ASP A 208 -32.44 -15.56 -0.13
CA ASP A 208 -32.86 -14.81 1.04
C ASP A 208 -32.95 -15.72 2.28
N GLY A 209 -32.57 -15.20 3.45
CA GLY A 209 -32.66 -15.96 4.68
C GLY A 209 -31.92 -15.35 5.86
N VAL A 210 -31.46 -16.22 6.75
CA VAL A 210 -30.76 -15.84 7.99
C VAL A 210 -29.40 -16.52 8.04
N ALA A 211 -28.34 -15.73 8.00
CA ALA A 211 -26.96 -16.20 8.17
C ALA A 211 -26.59 -16.23 9.65
N ASN A 212 -26.53 -17.44 10.22
CA ASN A 212 -26.20 -17.69 11.62
C ASN A 212 -24.76 -18.19 11.80
N ILE A 213 -24.15 -17.81 12.92
CA ILE A 213 -22.96 -18.44 13.48
C ILE A 213 -23.41 -19.18 14.73
N THR A 214 -23.27 -20.51 14.72
CA THR A 214 -23.71 -21.37 15.82
C THR A 214 -22.53 -22.09 16.45
N ASP A 215 -22.54 -22.22 17.77
CA ASP A 215 -21.65 -23.14 18.47
C ASP A 215 -22.05 -24.58 18.13
N LEU A 216 -21.10 -25.38 17.64
CA LEU A 216 -21.37 -26.76 17.20
C LEU A 216 -21.62 -27.73 18.36
N ALA A 217 -21.10 -27.44 19.56
CA ALA A 217 -21.25 -28.30 20.71
C ALA A 217 -22.58 -28.05 21.45
N THR A 218 -23.00 -26.79 21.55
CA THR A 218 -24.23 -26.41 22.28
C THR A 218 -25.44 -26.19 21.37
N GLY A 219 -25.22 -25.91 20.09
CA GLY A 219 -26.27 -25.48 19.15
C GLY A 219 -26.71 -24.03 19.36
N GLU A 220 -26.04 -23.27 20.24
CA GLU A 220 -26.37 -21.87 20.53
C GLU A 220 -26.07 -20.98 19.31
N VAL A 221 -27.02 -20.13 18.93
CA VAL A 221 -26.81 -19.09 17.91
C VAL A 221 -26.05 -17.93 18.56
N LEU A 222 -24.79 -17.76 18.20
CA LEU A 222 -23.91 -16.72 18.74
C LEU A 222 -24.14 -15.37 18.05
N LEU A 223 -24.28 -15.38 16.72
CA LEU A 223 -24.54 -14.20 15.90
C LEU A 223 -25.52 -14.56 14.79
N SER A 224 -26.39 -13.61 14.44
CA SER A 224 -27.42 -13.79 13.41
C SER A 224 -27.55 -12.54 12.55
N GLN A 225 -27.77 -12.70 11.25
CA GLN A 225 -27.98 -11.62 10.28
C GLN A 225 -29.06 -12.01 9.27
N ASN A 226 -30.04 -11.14 9.06
CA ASN A 226 -30.97 -11.27 7.94
C ASN A 226 -30.26 -10.82 6.67
N VAL A 227 -30.29 -11.64 5.63
CA VAL A 227 -29.57 -11.40 4.38
C VAL A 227 -30.47 -11.71 3.19
N GLU A 228 -30.20 -11.04 2.06
CA GLU A 228 -30.89 -11.24 0.79
C GLU A 228 -29.95 -11.82 -0.28
N ALA A 229 -30.51 -12.39 -1.34
CA ALA A 229 -29.76 -12.93 -2.47
C ALA A 229 -28.84 -11.87 -3.11
N GLY A 230 -27.56 -12.22 -3.25
CA GLY A 230 -26.48 -11.37 -3.76
C GLY A 230 -25.83 -10.47 -2.71
N ASP A 231 -26.30 -10.48 -1.46
CA ASP A 231 -25.59 -9.81 -0.36
C ASP A 231 -24.22 -10.46 -0.12
N ILE A 232 -23.27 -9.68 0.39
CA ILE A 232 -21.96 -10.19 0.76
C ILE A 232 -21.92 -10.35 2.28
N TRP A 233 -21.92 -11.59 2.76
CA TRP A 233 -21.80 -11.89 4.19
C TRP A 233 -20.36 -12.27 4.55
N ARG A 234 -19.90 -11.83 5.73
CA ARG A 234 -18.51 -12.04 6.19
C ARG A 234 -18.41 -12.22 7.70
N MET A 235 -17.56 -13.17 8.10
CA MET A 235 -17.11 -13.36 9.49
C MET A 235 -15.60 -13.10 9.62
N CYS A 236 -15.22 -12.29 10.60
CA CYS A 236 -13.82 -11.98 10.93
C CYS A 236 -13.47 -12.55 12.30
N GLN A 237 -12.18 -12.83 12.53
CA GLN A 237 -11.69 -13.33 13.82
C GLN A 237 -10.40 -12.61 14.20
N VAL A 238 -10.19 -12.41 15.50
CA VAL A 238 -8.91 -11.94 16.05
C VAL A 238 -8.65 -12.71 17.35
N LYS A 239 -7.43 -13.18 17.52
CA LYS A 239 -7.05 -14.04 18.65
C LYS A 239 -6.51 -13.20 19.79
N ASP A 240 -6.81 -13.62 21.01
CA ASP A 240 -6.49 -12.87 22.23
C ASP A 240 -4.98 -12.62 22.40
N ALA A 241 -4.16 -13.63 22.14
CA ALA A 241 -2.70 -13.51 22.20
C ALA A 241 -2.15 -12.41 21.28
N ALA A 242 -2.72 -12.27 20.08
CA ALA A 242 -2.34 -11.21 19.15
C ALA A 242 -2.71 -9.82 19.68
N ILE A 243 -3.87 -9.68 20.34
CA ILE A 243 -4.30 -8.42 20.96
C ILE A 243 -3.38 -8.04 22.11
N ARG A 244 -3.03 -8.99 22.97
CA ARG A 244 -2.14 -8.76 24.11
C ARG A 244 -0.74 -8.33 23.67
N ASP A 245 -0.18 -8.99 22.66
CA ASP A 245 1.12 -8.60 22.08
C ASP A 245 1.07 -7.23 21.40
N TRP A 246 -0.01 -6.92 20.69
CA TRP A 246 -0.24 -5.60 20.09
C TRP A 246 -0.27 -4.47 21.13
N VAL A 247 -0.97 -4.66 22.26
CA VAL A 247 -0.98 -3.68 23.37
C VAL A 247 0.41 -3.51 23.97
N LYS A 248 1.13 -4.62 24.21
CA LYS A 248 2.51 -4.61 24.70
C LYS A 248 3.42 -3.81 23.76
N LEU A 249 3.33 -4.04 22.44
CA LEU A 249 4.11 -3.33 21.45
C LEU A 249 3.80 -1.82 21.45
N ALA A 250 2.52 -1.44 21.55
CA ALA A 250 2.12 -0.04 21.62
C ALA A 250 2.73 0.68 22.83
N VAL A 251 2.68 0.06 24.01
CA VAL A 251 3.29 0.61 25.24
C VAL A 251 4.82 0.71 25.10
N ASN A 252 5.48 -0.31 24.54
CA ASN A 252 6.92 -0.29 24.33
C ASN A 252 7.34 0.84 23.38
N ARG A 253 6.60 1.04 22.27
CA ARG A 253 6.89 2.13 21.33
C ARG A 253 6.65 3.50 21.95
N ALA A 254 5.59 3.67 22.74
CA ALA A 254 5.35 4.89 23.52
C ALA A 254 6.54 5.21 24.44
N ARG A 255 6.98 4.21 25.20
CA ARG A 255 8.07 4.35 26.17
C ARG A 255 9.40 4.70 25.51
N ASN A 256 9.73 4.03 24.40
CA ASN A 256 11.01 4.22 23.72
C ASN A 256 11.10 5.54 22.97
N SER A 257 9.97 6.04 22.47
CA SER A 257 9.92 7.28 21.67
C SER A 257 9.55 8.52 22.46
N GLY A 258 8.86 8.37 23.60
CA GLY A 258 8.24 9.48 24.33
C GLY A 258 7.00 10.06 23.63
N MET A 259 6.55 9.48 22.52
CA MET A 259 5.38 9.95 21.77
C MET A 259 4.07 9.50 22.43
N PRO A 260 2.98 10.30 22.34
CA PRO A 260 1.66 9.83 22.71
C PRO A 260 1.19 8.71 21.78
N VAL A 261 0.45 7.75 22.32
CA VAL A 261 -0.22 6.69 21.56
C VAL A 261 -1.72 6.92 21.58
N VAL A 262 -2.33 6.89 20.40
CA VAL A 262 -3.78 6.85 20.26
C VAL A 262 -4.18 5.49 19.71
N PHE A 263 -5.04 4.77 20.43
CA PHE A 263 -5.75 3.59 19.92
C PHE A 263 -6.98 4.05 19.13
N TRP A 264 -7.03 3.71 17.84
CA TRP A 264 -8.08 4.14 16.92
C TRP A 264 -9.19 3.09 16.92
N LEU A 265 -10.11 3.22 17.87
CA LEU A 265 -11.17 2.27 18.11
C LEU A 265 -12.49 3.01 18.30
N ASP A 266 -13.41 2.83 17.37
CA ASP A 266 -14.76 3.37 17.39
C ASP A 266 -15.66 2.53 18.30
N SER A 267 -16.08 3.12 19.41
CA SER A 267 -17.00 2.48 20.36
C SER A 267 -18.36 2.11 19.76
N TYR A 268 -18.75 2.72 18.64
CA TYR A 268 -20.00 2.40 17.94
C TYR A 268 -19.87 1.18 17.02
N ARG A 269 -18.65 0.73 16.72
CA ARG A 269 -18.42 -0.52 15.97
C ARG A 269 -18.31 -1.68 16.96
N PRO A 270 -19.20 -2.69 16.93
CA PRO A 270 -19.21 -3.76 17.93
C PRO A 270 -17.88 -4.50 18.11
N HIS A 271 -17.17 -4.72 17.00
CA HIS A 271 -15.83 -5.32 17.01
C HIS A 271 -14.82 -4.46 17.79
N GLU A 272 -14.75 -3.16 17.48
CA GLU A 272 -13.81 -2.25 18.14
C GLU A 272 -14.21 -1.99 19.59
N ALA A 273 -15.50 -2.02 19.94
CA ALA A 273 -15.96 -2.00 21.33
C ALA A 273 -15.40 -3.18 22.16
N GLN A 274 -15.34 -4.39 21.58
CA GLN A 274 -14.68 -5.53 22.23
C GLN A 274 -13.17 -5.33 22.35
N LEU A 275 -12.52 -4.78 21.31
CA LEU A 275 -11.09 -4.42 21.38
C LEU A 275 -10.82 -3.37 22.45
N ILE A 276 -11.67 -2.36 22.63
CA ILE A 276 -11.52 -1.35 23.70
C ILE A 276 -11.49 -2.02 25.08
N THR A 277 -12.38 -2.99 25.32
CA THR A 277 -12.40 -3.77 26.57
C THR A 277 -11.08 -4.50 26.78
N LYS A 278 -10.56 -5.17 25.74
CA LYS A 278 -9.27 -5.88 25.79
C LYS A 278 -8.08 -4.94 25.99
N VAL A 279 -8.04 -3.81 25.29
CA VAL A 279 -6.99 -2.79 25.43
C VAL A 279 -6.97 -2.25 26.85
N LYS A 280 -8.12 -1.85 27.40
CA LYS A 280 -8.21 -1.36 28.79
C LYS A 280 -7.67 -2.39 29.78
N MET A 281 -8.06 -3.65 29.62
CA MET A 281 -7.59 -4.75 30.47
C MET A 281 -6.06 -4.93 30.38
N TYR A 282 -5.49 -5.03 29.17
CA TYR A 282 -4.07 -5.32 29.00
C TYR A 282 -3.15 -4.13 29.28
N LEU A 283 -3.65 -2.89 29.20
CA LEU A 283 -2.88 -1.72 29.66
C LEU A 283 -2.53 -1.81 31.15
N HIS A 284 -3.34 -2.49 31.98
CA HIS A 284 -3.03 -2.70 33.40
C HIS A 284 -1.86 -3.67 33.65
N GLU A 285 -1.48 -4.46 32.65
CA GLU A 285 -0.35 -5.40 32.74
C GLU A 285 1.00 -4.72 32.47
N HIS A 286 1.00 -3.42 32.13
CA HIS A 286 2.19 -2.67 31.77
C HIS A 286 2.35 -1.42 32.64
N ASN A 287 3.61 -0.99 32.82
CA ASN A 287 3.88 0.29 33.46
C ASN A 287 3.60 1.44 32.48
N THR A 288 2.48 2.11 32.66
CA THR A 288 2.04 3.26 31.84
C THR A 288 2.35 4.62 32.49
N VAL A 289 3.03 4.66 33.64
CA VAL A 289 3.37 5.91 34.33
C VAL A 289 4.21 6.81 33.41
N GLY A 290 3.77 8.06 33.25
CA GLY A 290 4.43 9.05 32.39
C GLY A 290 4.22 8.86 30.89
N LEU A 291 3.33 7.96 30.46
CA LEU A 291 2.92 7.81 29.06
C LEU A 291 1.58 8.48 28.82
N ASP A 292 1.43 9.12 27.66
CA ASP A 292 0.14 9.60 27.15
C ASP A 292 -0.45 8.55 26.22
N ILE A 293 -1.42 7.78 26.74
CA ILE A 293 -2.10 6.71 26.00
C ILE A 293 -3.60 6.98 26.03
N GLN A 294 -4.18 7.14 24.84
CA GLN A 294 -5.59 7.50 24.67
C GLN A 294 -6.31 6.50 23.76
N ILE A 295 -7.63 6.42 23.90
CA ILE A 295 -8.50 5.65 23.01
C ILE A 295 -9.50 6.63 22.40
N MET A 296 -9.57 6.70 21.08
CA MET A 296 -10.46 7.59 20.34
C MET A 296 -11.12 6.85 19.18
N SER A 297 -12.30 7.31 18.75
CA SER A 297 -12.87 6.86 17.49
C SER A 297 -11.93 7.21 16.33
N GLN A 298 -11.99 6.44 15.24
CA GLN A 298 -11.08 6.59 14.11
C GLN A 298 -11.06 8.03 13.55
N VAL A 299 -12.23 8.66 13.42
CA VAL A 299 -12.37 10.05 12.93
C VAL A 299 -11.78 11.04 13.93
N ARG A 300 -12.04 10.87 15.23
CA ARG A 300 -11.47 11.78 16.24
C ARG A 300 -9.96 11.63 16.36
N ALA A 301 -9.47 10.39 16.28
CA ALA A 301 -8.05 10.07 16.27
C ALA A 301 -7.36 10.72 15.05
N MET A 302 -7.94 10.58 13.85
CA MET A 302 -7.47 11.28 12.66
C MET A 302 -7.37 12.79 12.89
N ARG A 303 -8.46 13.45 13.33
CA ARG A 303 -8.43 14.90 13.61
C ARG A 303 -7.34 15.28 14.62
N TYR A 304 -7.26 14.58 15.75
CA TYR A 304 -6.28 14.83 16.81
C TYR A 304 -4.84 14.70 16.28
N THR A 305 -4.58 13.63 15.52
CA THR A 305 -3.28 13.39 14.88
C THR A 305 -2.95 14.50 13.89
N LEU A 306 -3.87 14.89 13.01
CA LEU A 306 -3.63 15.97 12.03
C LEU A 306 -3.34 17.31 12.69
N GLU A 307 -4.05 17.64 13.77
CA GLU A 307 -3.79 18.83 14.58
C GLU A 307 -2.37 18.82 15.17
N ARG A 308 -1.87 17.67 15.61
CA ARG A 308 -0.50 17.55 16.12
C ARG A 308 0.53 17.61 15.01
N VAL A 309 0.29 16.89 13.91
CA VAL A 309 1.17 16.82 12.75
C VAL A 309 1.46 18.20 12.18
N ILE A 310 0.45 19.06 11.97
CA ILE A 310 0.68 20.42 11.44
C ILE A 310 1.47 21.33 12.42
N ARG A 311 1.60 20.94 13.69
CA ARG A 311 2.37 21.64 14.72
C ARG A 311 3.76 21.04 14.94
N GLY A 312 4.21 20.15 14.05
CA GLY A 312 5.50 19.47 14.19
C GLY A 312 5.54 18.44 15.33
N GLN A 313 4.38 17.92 15.75
CA GLN A 313 4.27 16.98 16.86
C GLN A 313 3.93 15.58 16.38
N ASP A 314 4.59 14.59 16.98
CA ASP A 314 4.47 13.19 16.56
C ASP A 314 3.38 12.46 17.33
N THR A 315 2.72 11.49 16.69
CA THR A 315 1.66 10.68 17.34
C THR A 315 1.72 9.24 16.85
N ILE A 316 1.82 8.27 17.76
CA ILE A 316 1.71 6.87 17.39
C ILE A 316 0.24 6.51 17.19
N SER A 317 -0.09 5.94 16.04
CA SER A 317 -1.37 5.31 15.76
C SER A 317 -1.32 3.82 16.11
N ALA A 318 -2.11 3.38 17.10
CA ALA A 318 -2.31 1.97 17.40
C ALA A 318 -3.64 1.51 16.79
N THR A 319 -3.59 0.64 15.78
CA THR A 319 -4.75 0.36 14.92
C THR A 319 -4.96 -1.14 14.67
N GLY A 320 -6.17 -1.50 14.24
CA GLY A 320 -6.46 -2.77 13.58
C GLY A 320 -5.71 -2.94 12.24
N ASN A 321 -5.88 -4.09 11.62
CA ASN A 321 -5.12 -4.55 10.46
C ASN A 321 -5.37 -3.71 9.21
N ILE A 322 -6.63 -3.38 8.90
CA ILE A 322 -6.96 -2.55 7.74
C ILE A 322 -6.43 -1.12 7.91
N LEU A 323 -6.62 -0.52 9.08
CA LEU A 323 -6.13 0.83 9.34
C LEU A 323 -4.60 0.90 9.41
N ARG A 324 -3.91 -0.16 9.87
CA ARG A 324 -2.45 -0.24 9.78
C ARG A 324 -2.04 0.02 8.34
N ASP A 325 -2.58 -0.77 7.43
CA ASP A 325 -2.29 -0.69 6.00
C ASP A 325 -2.56 0.72 5.43
N TYR A 326 -3.76 1.25 5.66
CA TYR A 326 -4.17 2.56 5.14
C TYR A 326 -3.32 3.72 5.68
N LEU A 327 -3.01 3.72 6.98
CA LEU A 327 -2.26 4.81 7.60
C LEU A 327 -0.76 4.74 7.27
N THR A 328 -0.20 3.53 7.10
CA THR A 328 1.20 3.35 6.70
C THR A 328 1.47 3.68 5.23
N ASP A 329 0.44 3.77 4.39
CA ASP A 329 0.55 4.45 3.11
C ASP A 329 0.28 5.95 3.24
N LEU A 330 -0.80 6.34 3.93
CA LEU A 330 -1.26 7.73 3.98
C LEU A 330 -0.21 8.70 4.52
N PHE A 331 0.26 8.49 5.75
CA PHE A 331 1.15 9.44 6.40
C PHE A 331 2.54 9.48 5.76
N PRO A 332 3.18 8.35 5.46
CA PRO A 332 4.47 8.35 4.74
C PRO A 332 4.42 8.99 3.35
N ILE A 333 3.31 8.87 2.61
CA ILE A 333 3.16 9.57 1.33
C ILE A 333 3.07 11.09 1.52
N MET A 334 2.47 11.58 2.61
CA MET A 334 2.45 13.01 2.93
C MET A 334 3.80 13.50 3.45
N GLU A 335 4.46 12.73 4.31
CA GLU A 335 5.72 13.07 4.99
C GLU A 335 6.94 12.94 4.07
N LEU A 336 7.07 11.81 3.38
CA LEU A 336 8.28 11.41 2.64
C LEU A 336 8.07 11.36 1.13
N GLY A 337 6.83 11.55 0.69
CA GLY A 337 6.44 11.44 -0.70
C GLY A 337 6.33 10.02 -1.24
N THR A 338 6.53 9.01 -0.39
CA THR A 338 6.42 7.58 -0.72
C THR A 338 6.35 6.77 0.57
N SER A 339 5.64 5.65 0.56
CA SER A 339 5.59 4.68 1.66
C SER A 339 6.71 3.63 1.62
N ALA A 340 7.55 3.65 0.58
CA ALA A 340 8.71 2.76 0.45
C ALA A 340 9.87 3.11 1.40
N LYS A 341 9.89 4.32 1.95
CA LYS A 341 10.98 4.83 2.82
C LYS A 341 10.67 4.65 4.30
N MET A 342 10.09 3.51 4.66
CA MET A 342 9.60 3.23 6.02
C MET A 342 10.28 1.99 6.60
N LEU A 343 10.50 2.02 7.91
CA LEU A 343 10.79 0.81 8.68
C LEU A 343 9.48 0.07 8.97
N SER A 344 9.37 -1.18 8.52
CA SER A 344 8.27 -2.08 8.87
C SER A 344 8.84 -3.31 9.59
N ILE A 345 8.81 -3.25 10.92
CA ILE A 345 9.41 -4.27 11.79
C ILE A 345 8.29 -5.11 12.39
N VAL A 346 8.42 -6.43 12.25
CA VAL A 346 7.47 -7.42 12.76
C VAL A 346 8.17 -8.33 13.77
N PRO A 347 8.08 -8.02 15.08
CA PRO A 347 8.51 -8.93 16.13
C PRO A 347 7.64 -10.19 16.07
N LEU A 348 8.22 -11.32 15.69
CA LEU A 348 7.47 -12.57 15.61
C LEU A 348 7.17 -13.05 17.03
N MET A 349 5.94 -13.51 17.28
CA MET A 349 5.54 -14.00 18.61
C MET A 349 6.42 -15.15 19.13
N ALA A 350 7.09 -15.90 18.24
CA ALA A 350 8.03 -16.96 18.56
C ALA A 350 9.45 -16.48 18.93
N GLY A 351 9.70 -15.16 18.97
CA GLY A 351 10.99 -14.56 19.32
C GLY A 351 11.88 -14.19 18.12
N GLY A 352 11.49 -14.57 16.90
CA GLY A 352 12.16 -14.12 15.66
C GLY A 352 11.83 -12.67 15.30
N GLY A 353 12.36 -12.20 14.17
CA GLY A 353 12.03 -10.91 13.58
C GLY A 353 11.82 -11.04 12.07
N MET A 354 10.86 -10.29 11.54
CA MET A 354 10.67 -10.11 10.11
C MET A 354 10.71 -8.62 9.80
N TYR A 355 11.45 -8.24 8.76
CA TYR A 355 11.74 -6.85 8.41
C TYR A 355 11.27 -6.61 6.99
N GLU A 356 10.11 -5.99 6.85
CA GLU A 356 9.56 -5.63 5.55
C GLU A 356 10.26 -4.35 5.07
N THR A 357 10.62 -4.32 3.78
CA THR A 357 11.48 -3.29 3.19
C THR A 357 10.75 -1.99 2.84
N GLY A 358 9.65 -1.70 3.54
CA GLY A 358 8.73 -0.60 3.26
C GLY A 358 7.26 -1.05 3.38
N ALA A 359 6.33 -0.09 3.31
CA ALA A 359 4.89 -0.36 3.40
C ALA A 359 4.18 -0.39 2.03
N GLY A 360 4.87 -0.02 0.95
CA GLY A 360 4.31 0.06 -0.41
C GLY A 360 4.27 -1.27 -1.17
N GLY A 361 3.70 -1.24 -2.39
CA GLY A 361 3.62 -2.39 -3.30
C GLY A 361 4.82 -2.55 -4.25
N SER A 362 4.71 -3.46 -5.22
CA SER A 362 5.78 -3.81 -6.18
C SER A 362 5.96 -2.86 -7.37
N ALA A 363 5.27 -1.71 -7.38
CA ALA A 363 5.41 -0.61 -8.35
C ALA A 363 5.50 -1.04 -9.84
N PRO A 364 4.42 -1.59 -10.45
CA PRO A 364 4.46 -2.12 -11.83
C PRO A 364 4.84 -1.08 -12.90
N LYS A 365 4.56 0.22 -12.66
CA LYS A 365 4.98 1.32 -13.54
C LYS A 365 6.50 1.55 -13.58
N HIS A 366 7.25 0.99 -12.63
CA HIS A 366 8.72 1.03 -12.65
C HIS A 366 9.26 -0.02 -13.63
N VAL A 367 8.62 -1.19 -13.71
CA VAL A 367 8.98 -2.24 -14.67
C VAL A 367 8.76 -1.78 -16.11
N GLN A 368 7.69 -1.02 -16.37
CA GLN A 368 7.45 -0.42 -17.69
C GLN A 368 8.61 0.48 -18.12
N GLN A 369 9.06 1.41 -17.26
CA GLN A 369 10.20 2.28 -17.56
C GLN A 369 11.51 1.50 -17.71
N LEU A 370 11.73 0.44 -16.92
CA LEU A 370 12.89 -0.43 -17.07
C LEU A 370 12.90 -1.11 -18.44
N VAL A 371 11.78 -1.68 -18.88
CA VAL A 371 11.71 -2.39 -20.17
C VAL A 371 11.79 -1.43 -21.35
N GLU A 372 11.14 -0.27 -21.27
CA GLU A 372 11.09 0.71 -22.37
C GLU A 372 12.36 1.55 -22.49
N GLU A 373 12.96 1.92 -21.35
CA GLU A 373 14.02 2.95 -21.29
C GLU A 373 15.25 2.52 -20.49
N ASN A 374 15.29 1.28 -19.99
CA ASN A 374 16.37 0.73 -19.16
C ASN A 374 16.76 1.66 -17.99
N HIS A 375 15.76 2.22 -17.33
CA HIS A 375 15.93 3.05 -16.14
C HIS A 375 14.98 2.56 -15.04
N LEU A 376 15.54 2.20 -13.87
CA LEU A 376 14.77 1.72 -12.74
C LEU A 376 14.72 2.78 -11.63
N ARG A 377 13.61 3.50 -11.52
CA ARG A 377 13.39 4.51 -10.46
C ARG A 377 12.92 3.95 -9.11
N TRP A 378 13.09 2.64 -8.88
CA TRP A 378 12.79 2.02 -7.59
C TRP A 378 13.81 2.46 -6.54
N ASP A 379 13.34 2.95 -5.40
CA ASP A 379 14.19 3.38 -4.29
C ASP A 379 14.33 2.24 -3.28
N SER A 380 15.54 1.69 -3.18
CA SER A 380 15.87 0.56 -2.29
C SER A 380 16.18 0.99 -0.84
N LEU A 381 15.94 2.25 -0.46
CA LEU A 381 16.22 2.73 0.90
C LEU A 381 15.58 1.85 1.98
N GLY A 382 14.34 1.41 1.79
CA GLY A 382 13.68 0.52 2.73
C GLY A 382 14.33 -0.87 2.87
N GLU A 383 14.99 -1.38 1.82
CA GLU A 383 15.79 -2.61 1.89
C GLU A 383 17.04 -2.40 2.76
N PHE A 384 17.69 -1.23 2.64
CA PHE A 384 18.88 -0.89 3.40
C PHE A 384 18.56 -0.75 4.90
N LEU A 385 17.48 -0.04 5.20
CA LEU A 385 16.97 0.14 6.55
C LEU A 385 16.56 -1.20 7.19
N ALA A 386 15.84 -2.06 6.45
CA ALA A 386 15.46 -3.39 6.94
C ALA A 386 16.68 -4.28 7.20
N LEU A 387 17.69 -4.22 6.34
CA LEU A 387 18.94 -4.99 6.50
C LEU A 387 19.72 -4.53 7.75
N ALA A 388 19.81 -3.23 8.00
CA ALA A 388 20.49 -2.70 9.18
C ALA A 388 19.82 -3.20 10.47
N VAL A 389 18.50 -3.08 10.58
CA VAL A 389 17.74 -3.59 11.73
C VAL A 389 17.85 -5.11 11.85
N SER A 390 17.84 -5.85 10.73
CA SER A 390 18.01 -7.30 10.76
C SER A 390 19.38 -7.73 11.31
N LEU A 391 20.45 -7.03 10.93
CA LEU A 391 21.81 -7.29 11.42
C LEU A 391 21.95 -6.89 12.90
N GLU A 392 21.32 -5.79 13.30
CA GLU A 392 21.29 -5.34 14.70
C GLU A 392 20.59 -6.38 15.59
N ASP A 393 19.38 -6.81 15.21
CA ASP A 393 18.61 -7.80 15.97
C ASP A 393 19.36 -9.13 16.10
N LEU A 394 20.00 -9.60 15.01
CA LEU A 394 20.89 -10.76 15.05
C LEU A 394 22.03 -10.55 16.05
N GLY A 395 22.73 -9.41 15.96
CA GLY A 395 23.82 -9.05 16.84
C GLY A 395 23.43 -9.01 18.32
N LEU A 396 22.25 -8.45 18.63
CA LEU A 396 21.71 -8.38 19.99
C LEU A 396 21.29 -9.75 20.52
N LYS A 397 20.58 -10.55 19.72
CA LYS A 397 20.07 -11.87 20.14
C LYS A 397 21.14 -12.92 20.30
N THR A 398 22.18 -12.91 19.47
CA THR A 398 23.24 -13.94 19.48
C THR A 398 24.55 -13.46 20.09
N GLY A 399 24.65 -12.19 20.50
CA GLY A 399 25.91 -11.60 20.96
C GLY A 399 26.97 -11.51 19.85
N ASN A 400 26.57 -11.41 18.58
CA ASN A 400 27.51 -11.32 17.45
C ASN A 400 27.95 -9.87 17.22
N ASP A 401 29.14 -9.51 17.72
CA ASP A 401 29.64 -8.14 17.62
C ASP A 401 29.95 -7.70 16.17
N LYS A 402 30.34 -8.64 15.29
CA LYS A 402 30.53 -8.32 13.86
C LYS A 402 29.22 -7.91 13.19
N ALA A 403 28.11 -8.56 13.54
CA ALA A 403 26.79 -8.20 13.03
C ALA A 403 26.37 -6.79 13.49
N LYS A 404 26.67 -6.42 14.75
CA LYS A 404 26.44 -5.05 15.27
C LYS A 404 27.28 -4.00 14.52
N ILE A 405 28.54 -4.31 14.22
CA ILE A 405 29.41 -3.42 13.43
C ILE A 405 28.85 -3.26 12.01
N LEU A 406 28.43 -4.35 11.36
CA LEU A 406 27.81 -4.30 10.04
C LEU A 406 26.53 -3.45 10.03
N ALA A 407 25.67 -3.62 11.03
CA ALA A 407 24.44 -2.82 11.19
C ALA A 407 24.76 -1.32 11.32
N ARG A 408 25.60 -0.95 12.29
CA ARG A 408 25.96 0.45 12.53
C ARG A 408 26.63 1.11 11.33
N THR A 409 27.54 0.40 10.66
CA THR A 409 28.21 0.93 9.46
C THR A 409 27.27 1.04 8.25
N LEU A 410 26.25 0.17 8.16
CA LEU A 410 25.20 0.30 7.15
C LEU A 410 24.28 1.49 7.42
N ASP A 411 23.95 1.78 8.69
CA ASP A 411 23.20 2.99 9.06
C ASP A 411 23.97 4.26 8.68
N LEU A 412 25.27 4.31 8.99
CA LEU A 412 26.14 5.43 8.60
C LEU A 412 26.24 5.58 7.08
N ALA A 413 26.37 4.47 6.35
CA ALA A 413 26.39 4.47 4.88
C ALA A 413 25.06 4.96 4.28
N THR A 414 23.94 4.56 4.89
CA THR A 414 22.60 5.02 4.51
C THR A 414 22.43 6.51 4.77
N GLY A 415 22.92 7.01 5.91
CA GLY A 415 22.98 8.44 6.21
C GLY A 415 23.79 9.21 5.15
N LYS A 416 24.99 8.74 4.81
CA LYS A 416 25.80 9.34 3.74
C LYS A 416 25.11 9.32 2.37
N LEU A 417 24.38 8.26 2.04
CA LEU A 417 23.61 8.16 0.80
C LEU A 417 22.54 9.27 0.72
N LEU A 418 21.85 9.51 1.85
CA LEU A 418 20.86 10.57 1.97
C LEU A 418 21.50 11.97 1.91
N ASP A 419 22.55 12.22 2.70
CA ASP A 419 23.25 13.50 2.77
C ASP A 419 23.81 13.93 1.41
N ASN A 420 24.31 12.98 0.62
CA ASN A 420 24.86 13.22 -0.72
C ASN A 420 23.83 13.09 -1.84
N ASN A 421 22.54 12.95 -1.50
CA ASN A 421 21.42 12.83 -2.44
C ASN A 421 21.64 11.76 -3.53
N LYS A 422 22.13 10.59 -3.14
CA LYS A 422 22.40 9.45 -4.03
C LYS A 422 21.23 8.47 -4.15
N ASN A 423 20.00 9.00 -4.04
CA ASN A 423 18.77 8.26 -4.32
C ASN A 423 18.49 8.23 -5.84
N PRO A 424 17.72 7.23 -6.34
CA PRO A 424 17.31 7.18 -7.73
C PRO A 424 16.47 8.40 -8.13
N SER A 425 16.79 8.98 -9.29
CA SER A 425 15.95 9.97 -9.96
C SER A 425 14.82 9.27 -10.71
N PRO A 426 13.66 9.91 -10.94
CA PRO A 426 12.63 9.36 -11.83
C PRO A 426 12.95 9.52 -13.33
N LYS A 427 14.02 10.24 -13.69
CA LYS A 427 14.34 10.62 -15.08
C LYS A 427 15.42 9.73 -15.68
N THR A 428 15.10 9.11 -16.81
CA THR A 428 16.05 8.38 -17.64
C THR A 428 17.25 9.24 -18.03
N GLY A 429 18.45 8.65 -17.95
CA GLY A 429 19.73 9.33 -18.13
C GLY A 429 20.32 9.91 -16.84
N GLN A 430 19.59 9.87 -15.72
CA GLN A 430 20.09 10.22 -14.39
C GLN A 430 20.36 8.97 -13.55
N LEU A 431 20.91 9.15 -12.33
CA LEU A 431 21.17 8.06 -11.40
C LEU A 431 19.89 7.26 -11.13
N ASP A 432 19.95 5.93 -11.28
CA ASP A 432 18.82 5.04 -11.05
C ASP A 432 19.11 4.09 -9.86
N ASN A 433 18.24 3.08 -9.65
CA ASN A 433 18.37 2.09 -8.59
C ASN A 433 19.77 1.44 -8.49
N ARG A 434 20.35 1.06 -9.64
CA ARG A 434 21.66 0.38 -9.70
C ARG A 434 22.78 1.31 -9.23
N GLY A 435 22.71 2.57 -9.66
CA GLY A 435 23.64 3.60 -9.22
C GLY A 435 23.55 3.88 -7.72
N SER A 436 22.34 3.96 -7.17
CA SER A 436 22.13 4.15 -5.73
C SER A 436 22.71 2.99 -4.90
N GLN A 437 22.51 1.74 -5.34
CA GLN A 437 23.09 0.56 -4.69
C GLN A 437 24.62 0.53 -4.75
N PHE A 438 25.22 0.99 -5.86
CA PHE A 438 26.67 1.19 -5.94
C PHE A 438 27.16 2.18 -4.89
N TYR A 439 26.52 3.35 -4.77
CA TYR A 439 26.89 4.36 -3.77
C TYR A 439 26.76 3.82 -2.34
N LEU A 440 25.70 3.06 -2.03
CA LEU A 440 25.58 2.41 -0.74
C LEU A 440 26.75 1.44 -0.47
N ALA A 441 27.07 0.57 -1.43
CA ALA A 441 28.16 -0.40 -1.28
C ALA A 441 29.51 0.31 -1.06
N MET A 442 29.77 1.40 -1.78
CA MET A 442 30.96 2.22 -1.61
C MET A 442 31.03 2.84 -0.22
N TYR A 443 29.96 3.54 0.22
CA TYR A 443 29.92 4.16 1.55
C TYR A 443 30.02 3.12 2.67
N TRP A 444 29.38 1.97 2.51
CA TRP A 444 29.44 0.91 3.52
C TRP A 444 30.84 0.28 3.63
N ALA A 445 31.50 0.02 2.50
CA ALA A 445 32.89 -0.43 2.49
C ALA A 445 33.82 0.59 3.14
N GLN A 446 33.62 1.90 2.88
CA GLN A 446 34.38 2.98 3.53
C GLN A 446 34.18 3.00 5.05
N GLU A 447 32.95 2.90 5.54
CA GLU A 447 32.66 2.85 6.98
C GLU A 447 33.26 1.61 7.66
N LEU A 448 33.19 0.45 6.99
CA LEU A 448 33.80 -0.79 7.47
C LEU A 448 35.33 -0.74 7.50
N ALA A 449 35.95 -0.04 6.56
CA ALA A 449 37.39 0.20 6.52
C ALA A 449 37.85 1.29 7.51
N ALA A 450 36.95 2.18 7.93
CA ALA A 450 37.26 3.29 8.84
C ALA A 450 37.04 2.95 10.33
N GLN A 451 36.12 2.04 10.65
CA GLN A 451 35.83 1.66 12.04
C GLN A 451 37.02 1.00 12.75
N THR A 452 37.08 1.14 14.07
CA THR A 452 38.20 0.68 14.93
C THR A 452 37.83 -0.45 15.89
N ASP A 453 36.60 -0.95 15.84
CA ASP A 453 36.07 -1.93 16.79
C ASP A 453 36.51 -3.37 16.42
N ASP A 454 36.68 -3.66 15.13
CA ASP A 454 37.21 -4.95 14.64
C ASP A 454 38.25 -4.73 13.52
N LYS A 455 39.52 -4.95 13.85
CA LYS A 455 40.64 -4.80 12.90
C LYS A 455 40.62 -5.80 11.75
N ALA A 456 40.06 -6.99 11.96
CA ALA A 456 40.00 -8.00 10.90
C ALA A 456 38.97 -7.59 9.84
N LEU A 457 37.79 -7.13 10.26
CA LEU A 457 36.79 -6.52 9.36
C LEU A 457 37.36 -5.27 8.68
N GLN A 458 38.06 -4.42 9.43
CA GLN A 458 38.70 -3.22 8.88
C GLN A 458 39.63 -3.55 7.72
N ASN A 459 40.57 -4.47 7.94
CA ASN A 459 41.54 -4.89 6.93
C ASN A 459 40.86 -5.61 5.75
N HIS A 460 39.81 -6.39 6.01
CA HIS A 460 39.08 -7.11 4.98
C HIS A 460 38.41 -6.15 3.98
N PHE A 461 37.79 -5.07 4.47
CA PHE A 461 37.09 -4.10 3.62
C PHE A 461 37.98 -3.00 3.05
N ALA A 462 39.21 -2.82 3.54
CA ALA A 462 40.11 -1.75 3.12
C ALA A 462 40.38 -1.73 1.60
N LEU A 463 40.66 -2.90 1.00
CA LEU A 463 40.92 -2.99 -0.43
C LEU A 463 39.65 -2.70 -1.25
N LEU A 464 38.50 -3.26 -0.84
CA LEU A 464 37.23 -3.02 -1.52
C LEU A 464 36.83 -1.54 -1.47
N ALA A 465 36.94 -0.91 -0.31
CA ALA A 465 36.66 0.51 -0.12
C ALA A 465 37.52 1.37 -1.06
N LYS A 466 38.83 1.08 -1.15
CA LYS A 466 39.74 1.77 -2.05
C LYS A 466 39.36 1.55 -3.51
N THR A 467 39.14 0.29 -3.92
CA THR A 467 38.79 -0.05 -5.32
C THR A 467 37.50 0.62 -5.76
N LEU A 468 36.44 0.60 -4.94
CA LEU A 468 35.17 1.26 -5.27
C LEU A 468 35.32 2.78 -5.34
N THR A 469 36.06 3.39 -4.42
CA THR A 469 36.31 4.84 -4.40
C THR A 469 37.11 5.30 -5.61
N ASP A 470 38.20 4.60 -5.94
CA ASP A 470 39.05 4.94 -7.09
C ASP A 470 38.33 4.79 -8.44
N ASN A 471 37.31 3.93 -8.51
CA ASN A 471 36.57 3.63 -9.74
C ASN A 471 35.16 4.25 -9.78
N GLU A 472 34.84 5.20 -8.89
CA GLU A 472 33.49 5.79 -8.80
C GLU A 472 32.96 6.30 -10.15
N ASN A 473 33.73 7.15 -10.84
CA ASN A 473 33.32 7.72 -12.12
C ASN A 473 33.16 6.64 -13.19
N LYS A 474 34.08 5.69 -13.26
CA LYS A 474 34.03 4.61 -14.26
C LYS A 474 32.80 3.72 -14.07
N ILE A 475 32.49 3.35 -12.83
CA ILE A 475 31.32 2.52 -12.52
C ILE A 475 30.03 3.28 -12.85
N THR A 476 29.93 4.54 -12.44
CA THR A 476 28.73 5.35 -12.73
C THR A 476 28.53 5.58 -14.23
N ASP A 477 29.59 5.80 -15.00
CA ASP A 477 29.53 5.89 -16.47
C ASP A 477 29.05 4.56 -17.10
N GLU A 478 29.56 3.41 -16.65
CA GLU A 478 29.12 2.10 -17.13
C GLU A 478 27.63 1.84 -16.83
N LEU A 479 27.16 2.21 -15.63
CA LEU A 479 25.75 2.07 -15.23
C LEU A 479 24.83 3.01 -16.03
N ASN A 480 25.29 4.22 -16.38
CA ASN A 480 24.50 5.19 -17.13
C ASN A 480 24.46 4.91 -18.64
N ALA A 481 25.52 4.32 -19.21
CA ALA A 481 25.66 4.11 -20.65
C ALA A 481 24.59 3.17 -21.28
N VAL A 482 23.91 2.37 -20.46
CA VAL A 482 22.86 1.44 -20.90
C VAL A 482 21.46 2.06 -20.89
N GLN A 483 21.27 3.22 -20.24
CA GLN A 483 19.97 3.89 -20.13
C GLN A 483 19.51 4.51 -21.47
N GLY A 484 18.20 4.74 -21.60
CA GLY A 484 17.57 5.33 -22.79
C GLY A 484 17.37 4.33 -23.94
N LYS A 485 17.61 3.04 -23.70
CA LYS A 485 17.46 1.95 -24.67
C LYS A 485 16.49 0.91 -24.10
N PRO A 486 15.67 0.24 -24.91
CA PRO A 486 14.84 -0.86 -24.43
C PRO A 486 15.68 -1.99 -23.83
N ALA A 487 15.18 -2.61 -22.75
CA ALA A 487 15.81 -3.75 -22.09
C ALA A 487 14.91 -5.00 -22.16
N ASP A 488 15.43 -6.07 -22.75
CA ASP A 488 14.75 -7.36 -22.79
C ASP A 488 15.10 -8.19 -21.55
N ILE A 489 14.14 -8.30 -20.63
CA ILE A 489 14.25 -9.12 -19.41
C ILE A 489 13.69 -10.55 -19.60
N GLY A 490 13.16 -10.90 -20.78
CA GLY A 490 12.73 -12.27 -21.11
C GLY A 490 11.42 -12.73 -20.47
N GLY A 491 10.55 -11.82 -20.04
CA GLY A 491 9.26 -12.12 -19.42
C GLY A 491 8.82 -11.01 -18.47
N TYR A 492 7.63 -11.13 -17.86
CA TYR A 492 7.14 -10.20 -16.85
C TYR A 492 7.03 -10.88 -15.47
N TYR A 493 6.06 -11.79 -15.31
CA TYR A 493 5.88 -12.55 -14.06
C TYR A 493 6.99 -13.58 -13.83
N LEU A 494 7.51 -14.18 -14.91
CA LEU A 494 8.63 -15.10 -14.89
C LEU A 494 9.67 -14.63 -15.91
N ALA A 495 10.45 -13.63 -15.51
CA ALA A 495 11.53 -13.08 -16.33
C ALA A 495 12.71 -14.07 -16.42
N GLY A 496 13.46 -14.01 -17.52
CA GLY A 496 14.62 -14.87 -17.73
C GLY A 496 15.79 -14.42 -16.85
N LEU A 497 16.19 -15.24 -15.87
CA LEU A 497 17.19 -14.86 -14.85
C LEU A 497 18.50 -14.33 -15.45
N ASN A 498 19.02 -14.96 -16.51
CA ASN A 498 20.24 -14.51 -17.17
C ASN A 498 20.08 -13.13 -17.82
N LYS A 499 18.93 -12.86 -18.43
CA LYS A 499 18.62 -11.56 -19.04
C LYS A 499 18.47 -10.47 -17.98
N VAL A 500 17.71 -10.76 -16.92
CA VAL A 500 17.58 -9.86 -15.76
C VAL A 500 18.95 -9.55 -15.16
N THR A 501 19.80 -10.56 -14.96
CA THR A 501 21.14 -10.38 -14.40
C THR A 501 22.00 -9.46 -15.28
N ALA A 502 21.97 -9.66 -16.60
CA ALA A 502 22.70 -8.82 -17.55
C ALA A 502 22.20 -7.35 -17.53
N VAL A 503 20.89 -7.14 -17.45
CA VAL A 503 20.28 -5.79 -17.37
C VAL A 503 20.57 -5.12 -16.03
N MET A 504 20.49 -5.86 -14.93
CA MET A 504 20.63 -5.32 -13.58
C MET A 504 22.08 -5.11 -13.14
N ARG A 505 23.05 -5.80 -13.75
CA ARG A 505 24.47 -5.72 -13.41
C ARG A 505 25.35 -5.36 -14.61
N PRO A 506 25.13 -4.22 -15.29
CA PRO A 506 25.83 -3.89 -16.53
C PRO A 506 27.27 -3.40 -16.32
N SER A 507 27.64 -2.96 -15.11
CA SER A 507 29.01 -2.50 -14.82
C SER A 507 29.96 -3.68 -14.58
N ALA A 508 30.81 -3.96 -15.57
CA ALA A 508 31.85 -4.97 -15.45
C ALA A 508 32.86 -4.60 -14.34
N THR A 509 33.17 -3.31 -14.19
CA THR A 509 34.10 -2.83 -13.15
C THR A 509 33.53 -3.10 -11.75
N LEU A 510 32.26 -2.77 -11.51
CA LEU A 510 31.60 -3.06 -10.23
C LEU A 510 31.50 -4.57 -9.96
N ASN A 511 31.13 -5.35 -10.97
CA ASN A 511 31.02 -6.80 -10.83
C ASN A 511 32.35 -7.45 -10.46
N ALA A 512 33.46 -7.00 -11.06
CA ALA A 512 34.79 -7.48 -10.73
C ALA A 512 35.21 -7.07 -9.31
N ALA A 513 34.86 -5.85 -8.87
CA ALA A 513 35.18 -5.37 -7.53
C ALA A 513 34.43 -6.12 -6.41
N ILE A 514 33.17 -6.51 -6.63
CA ILE A 514 32.36 -7.26 -5.65
C ILE A 514 32.67 -8.77 -5.68
N GLY A 515 33.11 -9.29 -6.83
CA GLY A 515 33.38 -10.72 -7.01
C GLY A 515 34.77 -11.18 -6.59
N GLY A 516 35.74 -10.26 -6.48
CA GLY A 516 37.09 -10.49 -5.98
C GLY A 516 37.21 -10.10 -4.51
#